data_AF-A0A3M6CXH5-F1
#
_entry.id   AF-A0A3M6CXH5-F1
#
_cell.length_a   1.000
_cell.length_b   1.000
_cell.length_c   1.000
_cell.angle_alpha   90.00
_cell.angle_beta   90.00
_cell.angle_gamma   90.00
#
_symmetry.space_group_name_H-M   'P 1'
#
loop_
_entity.id
_entity.type
_entity.pdbx_description
1 polymer ?
#
loop_
_entity_poly.entity_id
_entity_poly.type
_entity_poly.pdbx_seq_one_letter_code
_entity_poly.pdbx_strand_id
1 'polypeptide(L)' 'MARFFIDRPIFAWVIAICIMFAGALSISQLSLEQYPNIAPPTVKISATYTGASAKTVEDSVTQVIEQ' A
#
# COMPACT_ATOMS: atom_id res chain seq x y z
N MET A 1 6.37 -33.20 19.01
CA MET A 1 6.26 -32.77 17.59
C MET A 1 7.41 -33.26 16.72
N ALA A 2 8.68 -32.95 17.03
CA ALA A 2 9.80 -33.35 16.16
C ALA A 2 9.90 -34.86 15.86
N ARG A 3 9.61 -35.73 16.85
CA ARG A 3 9.64 -37.19 16.66
C ARG A 3 8.71 -37.68 15.53
N PHE A 4 7.52 -37.09 15.38
CA PHE A 4 6.56 -37.45 14.32
C PHE A 4 7.13 -37.20 12.92
N PHE A 5 7.84 -36.09 12.72
CA PHE A 5 8.48 -35.76 11.44
C PHE A 5 9.75 -36.60 11.18
N ILE A 6 10.46 -37.02 12.23
CA ILE A 6 11.59 -37.94 12.14
C ILE A 6 11.12 -39.32 11.68
N ASP A 7 10.01 -39.82 12.23
CA ASP A 7 9.44 -41.12 11.89
C ASP A 7 8.72 -41.13 10.53
N ARG A 8 8.36 -39.94 10.01
CA ARG A 8 7.68 -39.73 8.72
C ARG A 8 8.42 -38.71 7.84
N PRO A 9 9.63 -39.03 7.34
CA PRO A 9 10.47 -38.09 6.61
C PRO A 9 9.85 -37.61 5.29
N ILE A 10 9.06 -38.46 4.61
CA ILE A 10 8.35 -38.09 3.38
C ILE A 10 7.31 -37.00 3.66
N PHE A 11 6.59 -37.11 4.79
CA PHE A 11 5.57 -36.12 5.16
C PHE A 11 6.19 -34.74 5.46
N ALA A 12 7.35 -34.72 6.13
CA ALA A 12 8.11 -33.49 6.36
C ALA A 12 8.50 -32.81 5.03
N TRP A 13 8.98 -33.59 4.06
CA TRP A 13 9.35 -33.08 2.74
C TRP A 13 8.17 -32.52 1.95
N VAL A 14 7.01 -33.18 2.01
CA VAL A 14 5.79 -32.68 1.35
C VAL A 14 5.42 -31.30 1.89
N ILE A 15 5.41 -31.11 3.22
CA ILE A 15 5.09 -29.81 3.82
C ILE A 15 6.14 -28.75 3.43
N ALA A 16 7.43 -29.10 3.44
CA ALA A 16 8.47 -28.18 3.03
C ALA A 16 8.27 -27.71 1.57
N ILE A 17 7.92 -28.62 0.66
CA ILE A 17 7.61 -28.30 -0.73
C ILE A 17 6.38 -27.42 -0.84
N CYS A 18 5.31 -27.72 -0.11
CA CYS A 18 4.09 -26.88 -0.09
C CYS A 18 4.39 -25.45 0.38
N ILE A 19 5.19 -25.28 1.43
CA ILE A 19 5.58 -23.97 1.95
C ILE A 19 6.44 -23.21 0.93
N MET A 20 7.41 -23.88 0.30
CA MET A 20 8.23 -23.26 -0.74
C MET A 20 7.39 -22.80 -1.93
N PHE A 21 6.44 -23.64 -2.40
CA PHE A 21 5.53 -23.26 -3.48
C PHE A 21 4.64 -22.08 -3.11
N ALA A 22 4.06 -22.07 -1.91
CA ALA A 22 3.25 -20.96 -1.43
C ALA A 22 4.07 -19.66 -1.35
N GLY A 23 5.31 -19.75 -0.84
CA GLY A 23 6.24 -18.61 -0.79
C GLY A 23 6.61 -18.10 -2.18
N ALA A 24 6.94 -19.00 -3.12
CA ALA A 24 7.29 -18.63 -4.48
C ALA A 24 6.13 -17.90 -5.20
N LEU A 25 4.89 -18.38 -5.04
CA LEU A 25 3.72 -17.72 -5.58
C LEU A 25 3.48 -16.34 -4.94
N SER A 26 3.71 -16.22 -3.63
CA SER A 26 3.56 -14.94 -2.91
C SER A 26 4.54 -13.88 -3.38
N ILE A 27 5.78 -14.25 -3.74
CA ILE A 27 6.79 -13.29 -4.23
C ILE A 27 6.31 -12.61 -5.52
N SER A 28 5.68 -13.37 -6.42
CA SER A 28 5.16 -12.82 -7.68
C SER A 28 3.93 -11.92 -7.52
N GLN A 29 3.16 -12.11 -6.44
CA GLN A 29 1.93 -11.36 -6.18
C GLN A 29 2.16 -10.14 -5.28
N LEU A 30 3.28 -10.08 -4.56
CA LEU A 30 3.55 -8.99 -3.64
C LEU A 30 3.93 -7.73 -4.43
N SER A 31 3.19 -6.64 -4.19
CA SER A 31 3.53 -5.34 -4.76
C SER A 31 4.88 -4.85 -4.24
N LEU A 32 5.73 -4.40 -5.17
CA LEU A 32 7.02 -3.80 -4.88
C LEU A 32 6.88 -2.27 -4.82
N GLU A 33 7.15 -1.69 -3.66
CA GLU A 33 7.22 -0.23 -3.46
C GLU A 33 8.62 0.13 -2.95
N GLN A 34 9.26 1.18 -3.51
CA GLN A 34 10.62 1.59 -3.11
C GLN A 34 10.66 2.21 -1.71
N TYR A 35 9.56 2.86 -1.32
CA TYR A 35 9.31 3.37 0.01
C TYR A 35 7.86 3.05 0.33
N PRO A 36 7.54 2.59 1.55
CA PRO A 36 6.15 2.49 1.97
C PRO A 36 5.52 3.88 1.95
N ASN A 37 4.19 3.95 1.81
CA ASN A 37 3.47 5.21 1.89
C ASN A 37 3.61 5.84 3.29
N ILE A 38 4.66 6.62 3.49
CA ILE A 38 4.98 7.38 4.70
C ILE A 38 4.38 8.78 4.69
N ALA A 39 3.95 9.26 3.53
CA ALA A 39 3.40 10.60 3.41
C ALA A 39 1.93 10.58 3.84
N PRO A 40 1.47 11.53 4.67
CA PRO A 40 0.05 11.67 4.94
C PRO A 40 -0.69 11.89 3.61
N PRO A 41 -1.84 11.23 3.39
CA PRO A 41 -2.61 11.41 2.16
C PRO A 41 -3.02 12.88 2.05
N THR A 42 -2.60 13.54 0.98
CA THR A 42 -2.92 14.96 0.72
C THR A 42 -3.95 15.05 -0.39
N VAL A 43 -5.04 15.76 -0.12
CA VAL A 43 -6.05 16.10 -1.13
C VAL A 43 -5.79 17.54 -1.54
N LYS A 44 -5.44 17.76 -2.81
CA LYS A 44 -5.19 19.10 -3.35
C LYS A 44 -6.40 19.57 -4.13
N ILE A 45 -7.01 20.66 -3.68
CA ILE A 45 -8.10 21.34 -4.38
C ILE A 45 -7.49 22.47 -5.20
N SER A 46 -7.77 22.51 -6.50
CA SER A 46 -7.29 23.56 -7.41
C SER A 46 -8.47 24.27 -8.05
N ALA A 47 -8.52 25.59 -7.90
CA ALA A 47 -9.50 26.44 -8.55
C ALA A 47 -8.78 27.60 -9.24
N THR A 48 -9.27 28.03 -10.40
CA THR A 48 -8.69 29.14 -11.17
C THR A 48 -9.76 30.19 -11.39
N TYR A 49 -9.47 31.43 -10.97
CA TYR A 49 -10.33 32.59 -11.21
C TYR A 49 -9.52 33.64 -11.99
N THR A 50 -9.60 33.58 -13.31
CA THR A 50 -8.83 34.47 -14.21
C THR A 50 -9.37 35.90 -14.14
N GLY A 51 -8.50 36.87 -13.81
CA GLY A 51 -8.85 38.29 -13.70
C GLY A 51 -9.22 38.78 -12.29
N ALA A 52 -9.23 37.90 -11.28
CA ALA A 52 -9.38 38.30 -9.88
C ALA A 52 -8.02 38.67 -9.26
N SER A 53 -8.03 39.68 -8.38
CA SER A 53 -6.90 39.93 -7.48
C SER A 53 -6.78 38.78 -6.47
N ALA A 54 -5.56 38.53 -5.96
CA ALA A 54 -5.29 37.43 -5.01
C ALA A 54 -6.27 37.42 -3.82
N LYS A 55 -6.62 38.60 -3.30
CA LYS A 55 -7.58 38.77 -2.21
C LYS A 55 -9.01 38.34 -2.56
N THR A 56 -9.44 38.57 -3.80
CA THR A 56 -10.79 38.19 -4.26
C THR A 56 -10.91 36.67 -4.43
N VAL A 57 -9.84 36.00 -4.87
CA VAL A 57 -9.80 34.52 -4.98
C VAL A 57 -9.84 33.87 -3.61
N GLU A 58 -9.11 34.44 -2.64
CA GLU A 58 -9.12 33.97 -1.25
C GLU A 58 -10.50 34.05 -0.62
N ASP A 59 -11.12 35.23 -0.64
CA ASP A 59 -12.40 35.49 0.03
C ASP A 59 -13.58 34.74 -0.64
N SER A 60 -13.56 34.56 -1.97
CA SER A 60 -14.70 34.01 -2.72
C SER A 60 -14.58 32.52 -3.06
N VAL A 61 -13.36 31.97 -3.14
CA VAL A 61 -13.14 30.59 -3.59
C VAL A 61 -12.46 29.77 -2.49
N THR A 62 -11.36 30.26 -1.91
CA THR A 62 -10.65 29.50 -0.87
C THR A 62 -11.48 29.41 0.41
N GLN A 63 -12.02 30.52 0.90
CA GLN A 63 -12.77 30.57 2.16
C GLN A 63 -14.07 29.76 2.14
N VAL A 64 -14.72 29.68 0.97
CA VAL A 64 -15.95 28.88 0.77
C VAL A 64 -15.65 27.38 0.68
N ILE A 65 -14.45 27.00 0.24
CA ILE A 65 -14.03 25.59 0.14
C ILE A 65 -13.54 25.06 1.48
N GLU A 66 -12.97 25.91 2.35
CA GLU A 66 -12.43 25.52 3.66
C GLU A 66 -13.44 25.54 4.81
N GLN A 67 -14.56 26.28 4.71
CA GLN A 67 -15.67 26.26 5.66
C GLN A 67 -16.66 25.12 5.39
#